data_AF-A0A850SJ91-F1
#
_entry.id   AF-A0A850SJ91-F1
#
_cell.length_a   1.000
_cell.length_b   1.000
_cell.length_c   1.000
_cell.angle_alpha   90.00
_cell.angle_beta   90.00
_cell.angle_gamma   90.00
#
_symmetry.space_group_name_H-M   'P 1'
#
loop_
_entity.id
_entity.type
_entity.pdbx_description
1 polymer ?
#
loop_
_entity_poly.entity_id
_entity_poly.type
_entity_poly.pdbx_seq_one_letter_code
_entity_poly.pdbx_strand_id
1 'polypeptide(L)'
;MMRITMILLCLMLAAAAAGRYQAEAAVREARQELRRLDREKARELSSIQLLRAEIAYLESPERLAVIAGEMTDLAPLSGAQLMTAEDFEIAFGEGAEPARSGASERASVVTVAALERTAPQ
;
A
#
# COMPACT_ATOMS: atom_id res chain seq x y z
N MET A 1 42.58 48.20 21.60
CA MET A 1 42.24 47.52 20.32
C MET A 1 42.46 46.00 20.39
N MET A 2 43.64 45.47 20.77
CA MET A 2 43.87 44.02 20.84
C MET A 2 42.92 43.21 21.75
N ARG A 3 42.46 43.80 22.87
CA ARG A 3 41.53 43.12 23.78
C ARG A 3 40.14 42.90 23.15
N ILE A 4 39.67 43.87 22.35
CA ILE A 4 38.36 43.81 21.67
C ILE A 4 38.41 42.78 20.55
N THR A 5 39.49 42.75 19.76
CA THR A 5 39.67 41.76 18.70
C THR A 5 39.76 40.33 19.26
N MET A 6 40.40 40.14 20.42
CA MET A 6 40.45 38.84 21.10
C MET A 6 39.05 38.39 21.55
N ILE A 7 38.28 39.29 22.17
CA ILE A 7 36.90 39.00 22.60
C ILE A 7 36.04 38.62 21.40
N LEU A 8 36.14 39.37 20.29
CA LEU A 8 35.39 39.09 19.07
C LEU A 8 35.75 37.71 18.49
N LEU A 9 37.03 37.36 18.44
CA LEU A 9 37.49 36.05 18.00
C LEU A 9 36.97 34.92 18.90
N CYS A 10 37.01 35.10 20.22
CA CYS A 10 36.44 34.13 21.17
C CYS A 10 34.93 33.93 20.95
N LEU A 11 34.18 35.02 20.74
CA LEU A 11 32.75 34.93 20.45
C LEU A 11 32.47 34.22 19.12
N MET A 12 33.25 34.50 18.09
CA MET A 12 33.11 33.86 16.79
C MET A 12 33.37 32.34 16.90
N LEU A 13 34.42 31.95 17.64
CA LEU A 13 34.73 30.55 17.88
C LEU A 13 33.65 29.86 18.73
N ALA A 14 33.12 30.53 19.75
CA ALA A 14 32.02 30.02 20.56
C ALA A 14 30.74 29.83 19.74
N ALA A 15 30.43 30.78 18.86
CA ALA A 15 29.28 30.68 17.94
C ALA A 15 29.44 29.51 16.97
N ALA A 16 30.63 29.29 16.41
CA ALA A 16 30.91 28.16 15.54
C ALA A 16 30.76 26.81 16.28
N ALA A 17 31.29 26.72 17.50
CA ALA A 17 31.15 25.52 18.34
C ALA A 17 29.68 25.22 18.68
N ALA A 18 28.92 26.25 19.06
CA ALA A 18 27.49 26.13 19.35
C ALA A 18 26.69 25.71 18.11
N GLY A 19 26.96 26.32 16.95
CA GLY A 19 26.30 25.98 15.70
C GLY A 19 26.55 24.52 15.30
N ARG A 20 27.79 24.04 15.42
CA ARG A 20 28.13 22.65 15.16
C ARG A 20 27.40 21.70 16.12
N TYR A 21 27.36 22.04 17.41
CA TYR A 21 26.68 21.21 18.41
C TYR A 21 25.18 21.08 18.11
N GLN A 22 24.52 22.19 17.76
CA GLN A 22 23.10 22.18 17.39
C GLN A 22 22.82 21.32 16.15
N ALA A 23 23.66 21.42 15.12
CA ALA A 23 23.53 20.58 13.93
C ALA A 23 23.68 19.09 14.26
N GLU A 24 24.66 18.75 15.11
CA GLU A 24 24.87 17.36 15.53
C GLU A 24 23.70 16.83 16.37
N ALA A 25 23.14 17.65 17.25
CA ALA A 25 21.96 17.31 18.04
C ALA A 25 20.74 17.04 17.15
N ALA A 26 20.45 17.94 16.20
CA ALA A 26 19.33 17.78 15.27
C ALA A 26 19.45 16.50 14.42
N VAL A 27 20.65 16.19 13.93
CA VAL A 27 20.90 14.94 13.19
C VAL A 27 20.70 13.71 14.06
N ARG A 28 21.12 13.75 15.34
CA ARG A 28 20.92 12.63 16.27
C ARG A 28 19.44 12.38 16.54
N GLU A 29 18.67 13.44 16.76
CA GLU A 29 17.21 13.38 16.96
C GLU A 29 16.51 12.82 15.72
N ALA A 30 16.80 13.36 14.53
CA ALA A 30 16.23 12.87 13.27
C ALA A 30 16.55 11.38 13.03
N ARG A 31 17.76 10.93 13.36
CA ARG A 31 18.14 9.51 13.28
C ARG A 31 17.45 8.63 14.31
N GLN A 32 17.10 9.16 15.48
CA GLN A 32 16.31 8.43 16.46
C GLN A 32 14.87 8.26 15.98
N GLU A 33 14.29 9.32 15.43
CA GLU A 33 12.93 9.27 14.89
C GLU A 33 12.83 8.34 13.67
N LEU A 34 13.81 8.38 12.76
CA LEU A 34 13.85 7.47 11.62
C LEU A 34 13.89 6.00 12.07
N ARG A 35 14.74 5.69 13.06
CA ARG A 35 14.82 4.33 13.63
C ARG A 35 13.54 3.91 14.35
N ARG A 36 12.81 4.86 14.94
CA ARG A 36 11.51 4.59 15.56
C ARG A 36 10.48 4.26 14.47
N LEU A 37 10.37 5.08 13.44
CA LEU A 37 9.47 4.89 12.31
C LEU A 37 9.74 3.57 11.59
N ASP A 38 11.00 3.20 11.36
CA ASP A 38 11.36 1.93 10.73
C ASP A 38 10.87 0.72 11.56
N ARG A 39 10.97 0.80 12.89
CA ARG A 39 10.45 -0.25 13.79
C ARG A 39 8.92 -0.30 13.82
N GLU A 40 8.26 0.85 13.73
CA GLU A 40 6.80 0.92 13.62
C GLU A 40 6.34 0.34 12.28
N LYS A 41 6.98 0.70 11.18
CA LYS A 41 6.74 0.14 9.85
C LYS A 41 6.93 -1.37 9.81
N ALA A 42 8.01 -1.88 10.38
CA ALA A 42 8.26 -3.33 10.41
C ALA A 42 7.17 -4.09 11.18
N ARG A 43 6.69 -3.53 12.31
CA ARG A 43 5.57 -4.09 13.08
C ARG A 43 4.28 -4.08 12.27
N GLU A 44 3.97 -2.98 11.61
CA GLU A 44 2.75 -2.86 10.80
C GLU A 44 2.73 -3.85 9.63
N LEU A 45 3.86 -3.99 8.93
CA LEU A 45 3.99 -4.96 7.84
C LEU A 45 3.82 -6.41 8.33
N SER A 46 4.28 -6.73 9.54
CA SER A 46 4.06 -8.05 10.13
C SER A 46 2.59 -8.30 10.46
N SER A 47 1.88 -7.28 10.95
CA SER A 47 0.44 -7.32 11.22
C SER A 47 -0.35 -7.54 9.93
N ILE A 48 -0.01 -6.82 8.86
CA ILE A 48 -0.64 -6.98 7.54
C ILE A 48 -0.43 -8.40 7.00
N GLN A 49 0.77 -8.97 7.16
CA GLN A 49 1.04 -10.34 6.71
C GLN A 49 0.22 -11.37 7.48
N LEU A 50 0.11 -11.21 8.80
CA LEU A 50 -0.75 -12.05 9.63
C LEU A 50 -2.21 -11.96 9.18
N LEU A 51 -2.71 -10.74 9.00
CA LEU A 51 -4.10 -10.50 8.60
C LEU A 51 -4.39 -11.06 7.21
N ARG A 52 -3.45 -10.95 6.26
CA ARG A 52 -3.55 -11.59 4.95
C ARG A 52 -3.60 -13.11 5.04
N ALA A 53 -2.80 -13.71 5.93
CA ALA A 53 -2.84 -15.15 6.17
C ALA A 53 -4.18 -15.58 6.79
N GLU A 54 -4.73 -14.77 7.71
CA GLU A 54 -6.04 -15.01 8.30
C GLU A 54 -7.16 -14.92 7.26
N ILE A 55 -7.14 -13.89 6.39
CA ILE A 55 -8.10 -13.77 5.29
C ILE A 55 -7.98 -14.98 4.35
N ALA A 56 -6.77 -15.36 3.94
CA ALA A 56 -6.56 -16.53 3.09
C ALA A 56 -7.09 -17.83 3.73
N TYR A 57 -6.98 -17.95 5.06
CA TYR A 57 -7.55 -19.07 5.79
C TYR A 57 -9.09 -19.02 5.82
N LEU A 58 -9.68 -17.85 6.06
CA LEU A 58 -11.14 -17.65 6.08
C LEU A 58 -11.77 -17.87 4.70
N GLU A 59 -11.08 -17.47 3.64
CA GLU A 59 -11.50 -17.60 2.25
C GLU A 59 -11.13 -18.96 1.62
N SER A 60 -10.52 -19.87 2.39
CA SER A 60 -10.14 -21.18 1.84
C SER A 60 -11.37 -21.94 1.32
N PRO A 61 -11.37 -22.43 0.07
CA PRO A 61 -12.53 -23.04 -0.55
C PRO A 61 -12.99 -24.29 0.19
N GLU A 62 -12.06 -25.06 0.77
CA GLU A 62 -12.37 -26.22 1.61
C GLU A 62 -13.20 -25.81 2.84
N ARG A 63 -12.81 -24.73 3.51
CA ARG A 63 -13.50 -24.25 4.71
C ARG A 63 -14.84 -23.61 4.37
N LEU A 64 -14.91 -22.89 3.26
CA LEU A 64 -16.16 -22.35 2.74
C LEU A 64 -17.13 -23.47 2.32
N ALA A 65 -16.64 -24.57 1.73
CA ALA A 65 -17.47 -25.72 1.38
C ALA A 65 -18.05 -26.43 2.61
N VAL A 66 -17.26 -26.56 3.69
CA VAL A 66 -17.74 -27.09 4.97
C VAL A 66 -18.82 -26.19 5.57
N ILE A 67 -18.56 -24.87 5.66
CA ILE A 67 -19.53 -23.91 6.21
C ILE A 67 -20.81 -23.87 5.36
N ALA A 68 -20.68 -23.89 4.03
CA ALA A 68 -21.82 -23.94 3.13
C ALA A 68 -22.65 -25.20 3.35
N GLY A 69 -22.03 -26.37 3.50
CA GLY A 69 -22.76 -27.62 3.78
C GLY A 69 -23.43 -27.65 5.17
N GLU A 70 -22.87 -26.98 6.17
CA GLU A 70 -23.47 -26.90 7.52
C GLU A 70 -24.60 -25.88 7.62
N MET A 71 -24.45 -24.73 6.95
CA MET A 71 -25.40 -23.59 7.07
C MET A 71 -26.43 -23.55 5.94
N THR A 72 -26.22 -24.31 4.88
CA THR A 72 -27.14 -24.36 3.74
C THR A 72 -27.35 -25.82 3.33
N ASP A 73 -28.60 -26.20 3.05
CA ASP A 73 -28.93 -27.54 2.50
C ASP A 73 -28.51 -27.69 1.01
N LEU A 74 -27.61 -26.84 0.52
CA LEU A 74 -27.19 -26.84 -0.88
C LEU A 74 -26.02 -27.81 -1.09
N ALA A 75 -26.16 -28.67 -2.10
CA ALA A 75 -25.08 -29.52 -2.57
C ALA A 75 -24.01 -28.67 -3.30
N PRO A 76 -22.72 -29.10 -3.30
CA PRO A 76 -21.66 -28.41 -4.03
C PRO A 76 -22.02 -28.26 -5.51
N LEU A 77 -21.82 -27.07 -6.09
CA LEU A 77 -21.99 -26.86 -7.52
C LEU A 77 -21.01 -27.78 -8.27
N SER A 78 -21.54 -28.68 -9.10
CA SER A 78 -20.69 -29.45 -10.01
C SER A 78 -20.33 -28.58 -11.22
N GLY A 79 -19.19 -28.84 -11.87
CA GLY A 79 -18.81 -28.11 -13.07
C GLY A 79 -19.84 -28.17 -14.20
N ALA A 80 -20.74 -29.16 -14.18
CA ALA A 80 -21.86 -29.28 -15.11
C ALA A 80 -23.04 -28.33 -14.81
N GLN A 81 -23.06 -27.68 -13.64
CA GLN A 81 -24.06 -26.67 -13.26
C GLN A 81 -23.58 -25.24 -13.54
N LEU A 82 -22.30 -25.07 -13.90
CA LEU A 82 -21.75 -23.79 -14.33
C LEU A 82 -22.10 -23.59 -15.81
N MET A 83 -22.89 -22.56 -16.09
CA MET A 83 -23.23 -22.19 -17.46
C MET A 83 -22.04 -21.50 -18.11
N THR A 84 -21.65 -21.93 -19.31
CA THR A 84 -20.61 -21.22 -20.07
C THR A 84 -21.16 -19.90 -20.61
N ALA A 85 -20.28 -18.99 -21.02
CA ALA A 85 -20.70 -17.72 -21.63
C ALA A 85 -21.55 -17.94 -22.89
N GLU A 86 -21.21 -18.97 -23.68
CA GLU A 86 -21.96 -19.38 -24.87
C GLU A 86 -23.32 -19.97 -24.49
N ASP A 87 -23.40 -20.82 -23.45
CA ASP A 87 -24.67 -21.35 -22.94
C ASP A 87 -25.59 -20.23 -22.41
N PHE A 88 -25.01 -19.16 -21.84
CA PHE A 88 -25.76 -18.00 -21.39
C PHE A 88 -26.35 -17.18 -22.52
N GLU A 89 -25.59 -16.92 -23.58
CA GLU A 89 -26.11 -16.26 -24.77
C GLU A 89 -27.18 -17.09 -25.46
N ILE A 90 -27.07 -18.42 -25.47
CA ILE A 90 -28.11 -19.28 -26.06
C ILE A 90 -29.38 -19.27 -25.21
N ALA A 91 -29.25 -19.28 -23.87
CA ALA A 91 -30.39 -19.31 -22.97
C ALA A 91 -31.11 -17.95 -22.83
N PHE A 92 -30.39 -16.84 -22.96
CA PHE A 92 -30.89 -15.49 -22.63
C PHE A 92 -30.63 -14.43 -23.72
N GLY A 93 -29.95 -14.77 -24.81
CA GLY A 93 -29.49 -13.81 -25.83
C GLY A 93 -30.54 -13.36 -26.84
N GLU A 94 -31.67 -14.05 -26.97
CA GLU A 94 -32.81 -13.58 -27.79
C GLU A 94 -33.69 -12.61 -27.00
N GLY A 95 -33.13 -11.46 -26.62
CA GLY A 95 -33.89 -10.39 -25.97
C GLY A 95 -33.09 -9.23 -25.40
N ALA A 96 -31.77 -9.34 -25.30
CA ALA A 96 -30.95 -8.18 -24.99
C ALA A 96 -30.85 -7.30 -26.24
N GLU A 97 -31.75 -6.32 -26.38
CA GLU A 97 -31.45 -5.13 -27.17
C GLU A 97 -30.00 -4.71 -26.86
N PRO A 98 -29.18 -4.38 -27.86
CA PRO A 98 -27.81 -3.98 -27.63
C PRO A 98 -27.84 -2.71 -26.78
N ALA A 99 -27.60 -2.88 -25.48
CA ALA A 99 -27.33 -1.78 -24.58
C ALA A 99 -26.09 -1.09 -25.13
N ARG A 100 -26.37 0.01 -25.84
CA ARG A 100 -25.46 0.88 -26.56
C ARG A 100 -24.04 0.80 -26.00
N SER A 101 -23.14 0.36 -26.87
CA SER A 101 -21.73 0.75 -26.89
C SER A 101 -21.60 2.24 -26.56
N GLY A 102 -21.43 2.55 -25.28
CA GLY A 102 -21.28 3.90 -24.75
C GLY A 102 -20.47 3.97 -23.45
N ALA A 103 -19.93 2.85 -22.98
CA ALA A 103 -19.07 2.80 -21.78
C ALA A 103 -17.64 2.31 -22.05
N SER A 104 -17.27 2.06 -23.31
CA SER A 104 -15.89 1.69 -23.68
C SER A 104 -14.94 2.90 -23.85
N GLU A 105 -15.39 4.13 -23.56
CA GLU A 105 -14.58 5.34 -23.74
C GLU A 105 -14.01 5.93 -22.44
N ARG A 106 -14.22 5.28 -21.27
CA ARG A 106 -13.71 5.79 -19.97
C ARG A 106 -12.79 4.86 -19.19
N ALA A 107 -12.43 3.68 -19.70
CA ALA A 107 -11.57 2.73 -18.98
C ALA A 107 -10.12 2.62 -19.50
N SER A 108 -9.71 3.40 -20.52
CA SER A 108 -8.37 3.27 -21.14
C SER A 108 -7.33 4.32 -20.71
N VAL A 109 -7.61 5.19 -19.74
CA VAL A 109 -6.60 6.17 -19.27
C VAL A 109 -6.50 6.17 -17.73
N VAL A 110 -6.16 5.01 -17.17
CA VAL A 110 -5.35 4.96 -15.94
C VAL A 110 -4.09 4.18 -16.30
N THR A 111 -3.22 4.88 -17.02
CA THR A 111 -1.83 4.49 -17.26
C THR A 111 -1.10 4.40 -15.93
N VAL A 112 -1.01 3.18 -15.37
CA VAL A 112 -0.03 2.82 -14.31
C VAL A 112 1.39 2.73 -14.90
N ALA A 113 1.73 3.64 -15.83
CA ALA A 113 3.01 3.68 -16.54
C ALA A 113 3.76 5.01 -16.34
N ALA A 114 3.26 5.90 -15.47
CA ALA A 114 3.82 7.24 -15.25
C ALA A 114 4.53 7.44 -13.90
N LEU A 115 4.87 6.37 -13.16
CA LEU A 115 5.57 6.47 -11.86
C LEU A 115 6.99 5.89 -11.84
N GLU A 116 7.57 5.55 -13.00
CA GLU A 116 8.97 5.10 -13.10
C GLU A 116 9.93 6.14 -13.70
N ARG A 117 9.54 7.41 -13.80
CA ARG A 117 10.43 8.45 -14.33
C ARG A 117 10.41 9.76 -13.55
N THR A 118 10.72 9.67 -12.27
CA THR A 118 11.20 10.83 -11.48
C THR A 118 12.23 10.38 -10.45
N ALA A 119 13.40 10.03 -10.96
CA ALA A 119 14.65 10.19 -10.23
C ALA A 119 15.58 11.07 -11.09
N PRO A 120 15.71 12.36 -10.78
CA PRO A 120 16.91 13.10 -11.12
C PRO A 120 17.95 12.94 -9.99
N GLN A 121 19.19 12.87 -10.46
CA GLN A 121 20.45 12.68 -9.74
C GLN A 121 20.76 13.80 -8.75
#